data_AF-A0A917N387-F1
#
_entry.id   AF-A0A917N387-F1
#
_cell.length_a   1.000
_cell.length_b   1.000
_cell.length_c   1.000
_cell.angle_alpha   90.00
_cell.angle_beta   90.00
_cell.angle_gamma   90.00
#
_symmetry.space_group_name_H-M   'P 1'
#
loop_
_entity.id
_entity.type
_entity.pdbx_description
1 polymer ?
#
loop_
_entity_poly.entity_id
_entity_poly.type
_entity_poly.pdbx_seq_one_letter_code
_entity_poly.pdbx_strand_id
1 'polypeptide(L)'
;MLSGGVNFQSKTVAHWVDYLLDAMMKINKMKIDEAKAVLAHLDRHGYDEISTLNVRSTLTAYSAVMQKKETVNDQIDIMRISKGIQISDIMFLDKERKFELNRTKLADKYQVKLFSGTKKDVIDCVTFLADFVGKGA
;
A
#
# COMPACT_ATOMS: atom_id res chain seq x y z
N MET A 1 -9.00 -28.95 0.12
CA MET A 1 -7.74 -29.66 -0.15
C MET A 1 -6.70 -28.56 -0.35
N LEU A 2 -5.73 -28.42 0.56
CA LEU A 2 -4.69 -27.38 0.45
C LEU A 2 -3.90 -27.65 -0.84
N SER A 3 -3.63 -26.61 -1.62
CA SER A 3 -2.85 -26.80 -2.84
C SER A 3 -1.44 -27.27 -2.48
N GLY A 4 -0.95 -28.33 -3.12
CA GLY A 4 0.39 -28.85 -2.87
C GLY A 4 1.39 -27.73 -3.13
N GLY A 5 2.04 -27.24 -2.07
CA GLY A 5 2.86 -26.03 -2.09
C GLY A 5 4.06 -26.08 -3.05
N VAL A 6 4.97 -25.11 -2.89
CA VAL A 6 6.18 -25.06 -3.70
C VAL A 6 7.21 -26.04 -3.14
N ASN A 7 7.61 -27.02 -3.96
CA ASN A 7 8.63 -28.00 -3.60
C ASN A 7 10.04 -27.44 -3.84
N PHE A 8 10.84 -27.38 -2.78
CA PHE A 8 12.29 -27.15 -2.82
C PHE A 8 13.02 -28.45 -2.50
N GLN A 9 14.30 -28.56 -2.89
CA GLN A 9 15.12 -29.76 -2.66
C GLN A 9 15.14 -30.26 -1.21
N SER A 10 14.96 -29.37 -0.23
CA SER A 10 15.00 -29.70 1.20
C SER A 10 13.65 -29.58 1.92
N LYS A 11 12.62 -29.02 1.29
CA LYS A 11 11.30 -28.81 1.93
C LYS A 11 10.21 -28.42 0.93
N THR A 12 8.97 -28.80 1.25
CA THR A 12 7.78 -28.23 0.63
C THR A 12 7.31 -27.03 1.46
N VAL A 13 7.21 -25.87 0.84
CA VAL A 13 6.67 -24.66 1.47
C VAL A 13 5.23 -24.50 1.04
N ALA A 14 4.29 -24.62 1.98
CA ALA A 14 2.87 -24.41 1.73
C ALA A 14 2.64 -22.99 1.16
N HIS A 15 1.64 -22.85 0.28
CA HIS A 15 1.23 -21.52 -0.15
C HIS A 15 0.73 -20.72 1.06
N TRP A 16 1.10 -19.45 1.14
CA TRP A 16 0.70 -18.58 2.24
C TRP A 16 -0.81 -18.43 2.35
N VAL A 17 -1.51 -18.50 1.21
CA VAL A 17 -2.98 -18.51 1.14
C VAL A 17 -3.55 -19.74 1.83
N ASP A 18 -2.99 -20.93 1.56
CA ASP A 18 -3.40 -22.18 2.21
C ASP A 18 -3.16 -22.12 3.73
N TYR A 19 -2.03 -21.58 4.16
CA TYR A 19 -1.74 -21.38 5.57
C TYR A 19 -2.71 -20.40 6.24
N LEU A 20 -3.03 -19.28 5.59
CA LEU A 20 -4.01 -18.30 6.06
C LEU A 20 -5.40 -18.92 6.18
N LEU A 21 -5.85 -19.66 5.15
CA LEU A 21 -7.12 -20.37 5.18
C LEU A 21 -7.17 -21.39 6.32
N ASP A 22 -6.09 -22.15 6.53
CA ASP A 22 -6.00 -23.11 7.62
C ASP A 22 -6.06 -22.43 9.00
N ALA A 23 -5.34 -21.31 9.18
CA ALA A 23 -5.40 -20.52 10.40
C ALA A 23 -6.80 -19.96 10.65
N MET A 24 -7.46 -19.42 9.62
CA MET A 24 -8.82 -18.89 9.73
C MET A 24 -9.85 -19.96 10.10
N MET A 25 -9.76 -21.14 9.50
CA MET A 25 -10.71 -22.23 9.76
C MET A 25 -10.43 -22.98 11.07
N LYS A 26 -9.16 -23.25 11.40
CA LYS A 26 -8.81 -24.13 12.54
C LYS A 26 -8.50 -23.36 13.81
N ILE A 27 -7.76 -22.27 13.72
CA ILE A 27 -7.35 -21.48 14.89
C ILE A 27 -8.49 -20.53 15.26
N ASN A 28 -8.94 -19.73 14.30
CA ASN A 28 -9.98 -18.73 14.53
C ASN A 28 -11.40 -19.29 14.45
N LYS A 29 -11.56 -20.55 14.00
CA LYS A 29 -12.85 -21.24 13.87
C LYS A 29 -13.90 -20.44 13.10
N MET A 30 -13.46 -19.73 12.06
CA MET A 30 -14.35 -18.90 11.25
C MET A 30 -15.47 -19.74 10.64
N LYS A 31 -16.71 -19.26 10.80
CA LYS A 31 -17.92 -19.87 10.24
C LYS A 31 -18.14 -19.43 8.79
N ILE A 32 -18.90 -20.23 8.05
CA ILE A 32 -19.25 -19.92 6.65
C ILE A 32 -19.97 -18.57 6.54
N ASP A 33 -20.88 -18.24 7.46
CA ASP A 33 -21.62 -16.98 7.40
C ASP A 33 -20.73 -15.76 7.69
N GLU A 34 -19.71 -15.92 8.54
CA GLU A 34 -18.69 -14.88 8.79
C GLU A 34 -17.82 -14.67 7.55
N ALA A 35 -17.39 -15.76 6.89
CA ALA A 35 -16.64 -15.66 5.64
C ALA A 35 -17.45 -14.97 4.52
N LYS A 36 -18.75 -15.29 4.41
CA LYS A 36 -19.67 -14.62 3.48
C LYS A 36 -19.84 -13.13 3.81
N ALA A 37 -19.93 -12.78 5.10
CA ALA A 37 -20.02 -11.40 5.54
C ALA A 37 -18.76 -10.61 5.17
N VAL A 38 -17.57 -11.18 5.39
CA VAL A 38 -16.29 -10.58 4.97
C VAL A 38 -16.23 -10.39 3.47
N LEU A 39 -16.62 -11.40 2.68
CA LEU A 39 -16.64 -11.30 1.22
C LEU A 39 -17.59 -10.18 0.76
N ALA A 40 -18.82 -10.17 1.28
CA ALA A 40 -19.81 -9.14 0.93
C ALA A 40 -19.38 -7.74 1.37
N HIS A 41 -18.53 -7.63 2.39
CA HIS A 41 -17.93 -6.37 2.82
C HIS A 41 -16.84 -5.91 1.85
N LEU A 42 -15.92 -6.82 1.47
CA LEU A 42 -14.86 -6.54 0.49
C LEU A 42 -15.45 -6.18 -0.89
N ASP A 43 -16.54 -6.83 -1.32
CA ASP A 43 -17.19 -6.51 -2.60
C ASP A 43 -17.81 -5.10 -2.59
N ARG A 44 -18.31 -4.64 -1.44
CA ARG A 44 -18.94 -3.32 -1.29
C ARG A 44 -17.94 -2.19 -1.05
N HIS A 45 -16.90 -2.45 -0.27
CA HIS A 45 -15.97 -1.43 0.22
C HIS A 45 -14.56 -1.56 -0.37
N GLY A 46 -14.30 -2.60 -1.17
CA GLY A 46 -12.98 -2.91 -1.67
C GLY A 46 -11.97 -3.03 -0.52
N TYR A 47 -10.87 -2.30 -0.64
CA TYR A 47 -9.85 -2.22 0.40
C TYR A 47 -9.86 -0.89 1.16
N ASP A 48 -10.91 -0.06 1.03
CA ASP A 48 -10.89 1.31 1.58
C ASP A 48 -10.58 1.38 3.09
N GLU A 49 -10.99 0.36 3.84
CA GLU A 49 -10.77 0.21 5.28
C GLU A 49 -9.44 -0.49 5.63
N ILE A 50 -8.79 -1.13 4.65
CA ILE A 50 -7.47 -1.76 4.82
C ILE A 50 -6.44 -0.89 4.12
N SER A 51 -6.03 0.17 4.82
CA SER A 51 -5.24 1.28 4.26
C SER A 51 -4.03 0.85 3.42
N THR A 52 -3.26 -0.14 3.88
CA THR A 52 -2.06 -0.63 3.17
C THR A 52 -2.42 -1.33 1.85
N LEU A 53 -3.46 -2.16 1.86
CA LEU A 53 -3.97 -2.80 0.65
C LEU A 53 -4.64 -1.79 -0.29
N ASN A 54 -5.34 -0.79 0.25
CA ASN A 54 -5.90 0.27 -0.57
C ASN A 54 -4.83 1.02 -1.36
N VAL A 55 -3.77 1.47 -0.69
CA VAL A 55 -2.68 2.20 -1.35
C VAL A 55 -2.01 1.32 -2.40
N ARG A 56 -1.67 0.07 -2.04
CA ARG A 56 -1.02 -0.86 -2.96
C ARG A 56 -1.88 -1.12 -4.19
N SER A 57 -3.13 -1.53 -3.99
CA SER A 57 -4.06 -1.82 -5.09
C SER A 57 -4.32 -0.61 -5.97
N THR A 58 -4.46 0.58 -5.39
CA THR A 58 -4.64 1.84 -6.13
C THR A 58 -3.43 2.15 -7.02
N LEU A 59 -2.21 2.05 -6.49
CA LEU A 59 -0.99 2.34 -7.27
C LEU A 59 -0.71 1.28 -8.35
N THR A 60 -0.99 0.00 -8.07
CA THR A 60 -0.91 -1.07 -9.06
C THR A 60 -1.95 -0.89 -10.16
N ALA A 61 -3.21 -0.56 -9.81
CA ALA A 61 -4.25 -0.29 -10.79
C ALA A 61 -3.91 0.92 -11.66
N TYR A 62 -3.37 1.99 -11.07
CA TYR A 62 -2.89 3.15 -11.83
C TYR A 62 -1.78 2.77 -12.82
N SER A 63 -0.78 1.99 -12.38
CA SER A 63 0.31 1.51 -13.24
C SER A 63 -0.21 0.68 -14.41
N ALA A 64 -1.19 -0.21 -14.15
CA ALA A 64 -1.82 -1.04 -15.17
C ALA A 64 -2.59 -0.20 -16.20
N VAL A 65 -3.39 0.79 -15.75
CA VAL A 65 -4.12 1.71 -16.64
C VAL A 65 -3.16 2.53 -17.50
N MET A 66 -2.03 2.95 -16.93
CA MET A 66 -0.98 3.68 -17.64
C MET A 66 -0.07 2.77 -18.49
N GLN A 67 -0.34 1.47 -18.56
CA GLN A 67 0.44 0.47 -19.30
C GLN A 67 1.93 0.52 -18.96
N LYS A 68 2.26 0.85 -17.71
CA LYS A 68 3.66 0.89 -17.26
C LYS A 68 4.20 -0.52 -17.15
N LYS A 69 5.42 -0.72 -17.65
CA LYS A 69 6.15 -1.95 -17.40
C LYS A 69 6.68 -1.91 -15.96
N GLU A 70 6.07 -2.71 -15.09
CA GLU A 70 6.51 -2.79 -13.69
C GLU A 70 7.88 -3.47 -13.57
N THR A 71 8.74 -2.85 -12.79
CA THR A 71 10.04 -3.40 -12.37
C THR A 71 9.98 -3.87 -10.92
N VAL A 72 10.99 -4.62 -10.49
CA VAL A 72 11.12 -5.04 -9.08
C VAL A 72 11.25 -3.82 -8.14
N ASN A 73 11.93 -2.77 -8.59
CA ASN A 73 12.08 -1.54 -7.81
C ASN A 73 10.72 -0.85 -7.61
N ASP A 74 9.87 -0.84 -8.63
CA ASP A 74 8.51 -0.30 -8.53
C ASP A 74 7.68 -1.02 -7.47
N GLN A 75 7.80 -2.34 -7.40
CA GLN A 75 7.12 -3.14 -6.38
C GLN A 75 7.64 -2.83 -4.97
N ILE A 76 8.94 -2.59 -4.81
CA ILE A 76 9.54 -2.18 -3.53
C ILE A 76 9.03 -0.79 -3.13
N ASP A 77 8.97 0.16 -4.06
CA ASP A 77 8.51 1.52 -3.78
C ASP A 77 7.02 1.57 -3.46
N ILE A 78 6.19 0.85 -4.22
CA ILE A 78 4.77 0.67 -3.90
C ILE A 78 4.61 0.07 -2.50
N MET A 79 5.41 -0.95 -2.15
CA MET A 79 5.36 -1.55 -0.82
C MET A 79 5.75 -0.55 0.28
N ARG A 80 6.82 0.23 0.10
CA ARG A 80 7.25 1.26 1.05
C ARG A 80 6.18 2.34 1.22
N ILE A 81 5.68 2.88 0.13
CA ILE A 81 4.62 3.91 0.12
C ILE A 81 3.35 3.37 0.79
N SER A 82 2.96 2.12 0.50
CA SER A 82 1.76 1.50 1.07
C SER A 82 1.75 1.40 2.59
N LYS A 83 2.94 1.41 3.21
CA LYS A 83 3.09 1.37 4.67
C LYS A 83 3.44 2.73 5.27
N GLY A 84 4.17 3.56 4.51
CA GLY A 84 4.68 4.83 5.02
C GLY A 84 3.65 5.95 4.96
N ILE A 85 2.76 5.95 3.96
CA ILE A 85 1.92 7.12 3.69
C ILE A 85 0.92 7.40 4.81
N GLN A 86 0.45 6.39 5.53
CA GLN A 86 -0.54 6.59 6.60
C GLN A 86 0.03 7.24 7.86
N ILE A 87 1.36 7.26 8.02
CA ILE A 87 2.04 7.71 9.24
C ILE A 87 2.96 8.91 8.99
N SER A 88 2.92 9.48 7.79
CA SER A 88 3.86 10.53 7.37
C SER A 88 3.10 11.85 7.20
N ASP A 89 3.53 12.92 7.87
CA ASP A 89 3.09 14.27 7.53
C ASP A 89 3.76 14.77 6.24
N ILE A 90 4.99 14.29 6.01
CA ILE A 90 5.84 14.65 4.88
C ILE A 90 6.44 13.37 4.27
N MET A 91 6.42 13.26 2.95
CA MET A 91 7.07 12.15 2.25
C MET A 91 7.89 12.63 1.05
N PHE A 92 9.16 12.19 0.99
CA PHE A 92 10.07 12.45 -0.12
C PHE A 92 10.15 11.24 -1.04
N LEU A 93 9.96 11.48 -2.33
CA LEU A 93 9.87 10.45 -3.36
C LEU A 93 10.55 10.94 -4.65
N ASP A 94 10.75 10.06 -5.61
CA ASP A 94 11.02 10.53 -6.97
C ASP A 94 9.83 11.33 -7.54
N LYS A 95 10.09 12.05 -8.63
CA LYS A 95 9.09 12.91 -9.28
C LYS A 95 7.90 12.12 -9.81
N GLU A 96 8.13 10.90 -10.26
CA GLU A 96 7.11 10.04 -10.86
C GLU A 96 6.12 9.55 -9.80
N ARG A 97 6.62 8.99 -8.69
CA ARG A 97 5.83 8.56 -7.53
C ARG A 97 5.08 9.70 -6.88
N LYS A 98 5.70 10.89 -6.77
CA LYS A 98 4.99 12.10 -6.33
C LYS A 98 3.79 12.41 -7.25
N PHE A 99 3.96 12.33 -8.57
CA PHE A 99 2.87 12.58 -9.52
C PHE A 99 1.75 11.54 -9.40
N GLU A 100 2.09 10.27 -9.27
CA GLU A 100 1.12 9.18 -9.11
C GLU A 100 0.26 9.33 -7.86
N LEU A 101 0.88 9.63 -6.72
CA LEU A 101 0.16 9.80 -5.46
C LEU A 101 -0.80 10.99 -5.47
N ASN A 102 -0.43 12.07 -6.18
CA ASN A 102 -1.33 13.20 -6.40
C ASN A 102 -2.48 12.83 -7.35
N ARG A 103 -2.19 12.11 -8.44
CA ARG A 103 -3.21 11.68 -9.41
C ARG A 103 -4.23 10.73 -8.83
N THR A 104 -3.78 9.83 -7.97
CA THR A 104 -4.62 8.87 -7.25
C THR A 104 -5.30 9.47 -6.01
N LYS A 105 -5.04 10.75 -5.70
CA LYS A 105 -5.55 11.46 -4.51
C LYS A 105 -5.19 10.79 -3.17
N LEU A 106 -4.18 9.92 -3.17
CA LEU A 106 -3.71 9.26 -1.96
C LEU A 106 -3.01 10.25 -1.03
N ALA A 107 -2.29 11.23 -1.59
CA ALA A 107 -1.70 12.31 -0.81
C ALA A 107 -2.77 13.08 -0.02
N ASP A 108 -3.88 13.43 -0.67
CA ASP A 108 -4.99 14.14 -0.05
C ASP A 108 -5.72 13.28 0.98
N LYS A 109 -5.99 11.99 0.65
CA LYS A 109 -6.67 11.04 1.54
C LYS A 109 -5.95 10.90 2.88
N TYR A 110 -4.62 10.89 2.87
CA TYR A 110 -3.79 10.76 4.08
C TYR A 110 -3.18 12.07 4.56
N GLN A 111 -3.56 13.21 3.95
CA GLN A 111 -3.10 14.55 4.31
C GLN A 111 -1.56 14.70 4.33
N VAL A 112 -0.87 14.04 3.39
CA VAL A 112 0.60 14.02 3.33
C VAL A 112 1.13 15.06 2.36
N LYS A 113 2.10 15.85 2.79
CA LYS A 113 2.86 16.73 1.90
C LYS A 113 3.93 15.94 1.14
N LEU A 114 3.86 16.00 -0.20
CA LEU A 114 4.80 15.28 -1.06
C LEU A 114 5.87 16.20 -1.64
N PHE A 115 7.13 15.79 -1.49
CA PHE A 115 8.28 16.46 -2.09
C PHE A 115 9.10 15.49 -2.94
N SER A 116 9.94 16.04 -3.80
CA SER A 116 10.88 15.28 -4.62
C SER A 116 12.25 15.96 -4.66
N GLY A 117 13.24 15.31 -5.27
CA GLY A 117 14.59 15.86 -5.42
C GLY A 117 14.71 17.06 -6.37
N THR A 118 13.60 17.62 -6.87
CA THR A 118 13.67 18.81 -7.73
C THR A 118 14.03 20.06 -6.90
N LYS A 119 14.79 20.99 -7.50
CA LYS A 119 15.21 22.22 -6.81
C LYS A 119 14.03 23.00 -6.21
N LYS A 120 12.91 23.05 -6.93
CA LYS A 120 11.66 23.68 -6.45
C LYS A 120 11.15 22.99 -5.18
N ASP A 121 10.97 21.67 -5.23
CA ASP A 121 10.43 20.93 -4.07
C ASP A 121 11.35 21.00 -2.85
N VAL A 122 12.67 21.05 -3.05
CA VAL A 122 13.62 21.24 -1.95
C VAL A 122 13.41 22.60 -1.29
N ILE A 123 13.30 23.68 -2.09
CA ILE A 123 13.02 25.02 -1.57
C ILE A 123 11.66 25.05 -0.85
N ASP A 124 10.62 24.51 -1.48
CA ASP A 124 9.27 24.47 -0.91
C ASP A 124 9.24 23.69 0.41
N CYS A 125 10.00 22.60 0.54
CA CYS A 125 10.12 21.85 1.79
C CYS A 125 10.84 22.65 2.87
N VAL A 126 11.94 23.33 2.53
CA VAL A 126 12.66 24.16 3.51
C VAL A 126 11.75 25.27 4.03
N THR A 127 11.01 25.95 3.15
CA THR A 127 10.02 26.95 3.55
C THR A 127 8.93 26.35 4.43
N PHE A 128 8.38 25.19 4.05
CA PHE A 128 7.35 24.51 4.84
C PHE A 128 7.83 24.17 6.26
N LEU A 129 9.05 23.65 6.40
CA LEU A 129 9.64 23.34 7.70
C LEU A 129 9.92 24.60 8.53
N ALA A 130 10.41 25.67 7.89
CA ALA A 130 10.63 26.95 8.56
C ALA A 130 9.32 27.55 9.10
N ASP A 131 8.24 27.50 8.32
CA ASP A 131 6.92 27.95 8.74
C ASP A 131 6.35 27.09 9.88
N PHE A 132 6.62 25.78 9.87
CA PHE A 132 6.20 24.87 10.92
C PHE A 132 6.92 25.17 12.25
N VAL A 133 8.23 25.40 12.20
CA VAL A 133 9.04 25.76 13.38
C VAL A 133 8.68 27.16 13.90
N GLY A 134 8.46 28.12 12.99
CA GLY A 134 8.12 29.50 13.34
C GLY A 134 6.71 29.67 13.92
N LYS A 135 5.84 28.66 13.78
CA LYS A 135 4.48 28.68 14.33
C LYS A 135 4.33 28.02 15.70
N GLY A 136 5.34 27.31 16.23
CA GLY A 136 5.35 26.70 17.57
C GLY A 136 4.30 25.58 17.74
N ALA A 137 4.56 24.45 18.40
CA ALA A 137 5.05 24.29 19.78
C ALA A 137 4.15 24.98 20.80
#